data_AF-A0A9X2UBH7-F1
#
_entry.id   AF-A0A9X2UBH7-F1
#
_cell.length_a   1.000
_cell.length_b   1.000
_cell.length_c   1.000
_cell.angle_alpha   90.00
_cell.angle_beta   90.00
_cell.angle_gamma   90.00
#
_symmetry.space_group_name_H-M   'P 1'
#
loop_
_entity.id
_entity.type
_entity.pdbx_description
1 polymer ?
#
loop_
_entity_poly.entity_id
_entity_poly.type
_entity_poly.pdbx_seq_one_letter_code
_entity_poly.pdbx_strand_id
1 'polypeptide(L)'
;MSDAEADQEIVTIISTTSKGGRSLFETEEPVTGANVDEYNSDPDVTEEAERELRELGFRILDVGPATISVGGSAEQFQDVFGVALEGKKKGSV
;
A
#
# COMPACT_ATOMS: atom_id res chain seq x y z
N MET A 1 10.20 25.31 11.18
CA MET A 1 9.34 24.21 10.71
C MET A 1 8.38 23.93 11.84
N SER A 2 7.10 24.20 11.63
CA SER A 2 6.10 24.19 12.71
C SER A 2 5.64 22.75 12.96
N ASP A 3 5.50 22.39 14.23
CA ASP A 3 5.12 21.07 14.79
C ASP A 3 3.79 20.45 14.30
N ALA A 4 3.19 20.95 13.22
CA ALA A 4 1.86 20.56 12.74
C ALA A 4 1.86 19.55 11.59
N GLU A 5 3.01 19.21 11.01
CA GLU A 5 3.12 18.25 9.89
C GLU A 5 3.52 16.84 10.35
N ALA A 6 3.93 16.66 11.60
CA ALA A 6 4.44 15.39 12.12
C ALA A 6 3.37 14.33 12.47
N ASP A 7 2.07 14.67 12.38
CA ASP A 7 0.97 13.84 12.91
C ASP A 7 -0.06 13.42 11.85
N GLN A 8 0.28 13.52 10.55
CA GLN A 8 -0.62 13.04 9.48
C GLN A 8 -0.34 11.57 9.17
N GLU A 9 -1.31 10.71 9.51
CA GLU A 9 -1.35 9.31 9.06
C GLU A 9 -1.54 9.28 7.53
N ILE A 10 -0.59 8.67 6.84
CA ILE A 10 -0.68 8.35 5.43
C ILE A 10 -1.32 6.99 5.30
N VAL A 11 -2.36 6.92 4.49
CA VAL A 11 -3.03 5.67 4.12
C VAL A 11 -2.70 5.36 2.67
N THR A 12 -2.21 4.16 2.42
CA THR A 12 -1.93 3.68 1.07
C THR A 12 -2.44 2.27 0.86
N ILE A 13 -2.54 1.88 -0.40
CA ILE A 13 -2.89 0.53 -0.84
C ILE A 13 -1.67 -0.04 -1.54
N ILE A 14 -1.20 -1.20 -1.09
CA ILE A 14 -0.10 -1.93 -1.71
C ILE A 14 -0.63 -3.24 -2.30
N SER A 15 0.02 -3.73 -3.35
CA SER A 15 -0.24 -5.03 -3.96
C SER A 15 1.07 -5.80 -3.86
N THR A 16 1.02 -6.95 -3.21
CA THR A 16 2.15 -7.89 -3.15
C THR A 16 2.24 -8.67 -4.45
N THR A 17 3.34 -9.41 -4.67
CA THR A 17 3.51 -10.21 -5.89
C THR A 17 2.30 -11.12 -6.12
N SER A 18 1.68 -11.02 -7.30
CA SER A 18 0.52 -11.86 -7.63
C SER A 18 0.93 -13.27 -8.04
N LYS A 19 0.05 -14.24 -7.79
CA LYS A 19 0.24 -15.63 -8.23
C LYS A 19 0.42 -15.75 -9.75
N GLY A 20 -0.18 -14.83 -10.50
CA GLY A 20 -0.11 -14.79 -11.97
C GLY A 20 1.03 -13.96 -12.54
N GLY A 21 1.86 -13.32 -11.70
CA GLY A 21 2.92 -12.40 -12.16
C GLY A 21 2.42 -11.08 -12.74
N ARG A 22 1.12 -10.78 -12.62
CA ARG A 22 0.48 -9.53 -13.05
C ARG A 22 0.07 -8.69 -11.85
N SER A 23 0.58 -7.48 -11.73
CA SER A 23 0.13 -6.55 -10.68
C SER A 23 -1.22 -5.93 -11.05
N LEU A 24 -2.10 -5.75 -10.07
CA LEU A 24 -3.35 -4.98 -10.25
C LEU A 24 -3.07 -3.54 -10.72
N PHE A 25 -1.92 -2.98 -10.34
CA PHE A 25 -1.53 -1.62 -10.72
C PHE A 25 -0.95 -1.51 -12.13
N GLU A 26 -0.66 -2.64 -12.79
CA GLU A 26 -0.02 -2.70 -14.11
C GLU A 26 -0.96 -3.31 -15.17
N THR A 27 -2.26 -3.42 -14.89
CA THR A 27 -3.21 -4.01 -15.84
C THR A 27 -3.52 -3.06 -17.00
N GLU A 28 -3.34 -3.56 -18.23
CA GLU A 28 -3.80 -2.90 -19.47
C GLU A 28 -5.19 -3.42 -19.90
N GLU A 29 -5.60 -4.60 -19.41
CA GLU A 29 -6.86 -5.24 -19.75
C GLU A 29 -7.95 -4.93 -18.71
N PRO A 30 -9.24 -4.93 -19.10
CA PRO A 30 -10.33 -4.80 -18.15
C PRO A 30 -10.34 -5.96 -17.14
N VAL A 31 -10.47 -5.61 -15.86
CA VAL A 31 -10.72 -6.58 -14.79
C VAL A 31 -12.20 -6.98 -14.82
N THR A 32 -12.46 -8.28 -14.92
CA THR A 32 -13.78 -8.91 -15.05
C THR A 32 -13.89 -10.08 -14.08
N GLY A 33 -15.10 -10.59 -13.85
CA GLY A 33 -15.29 -11.79 -13.02
C GLY A 33 -14.60 -13.05 -13.56
N ALA A 34 -14.16 -13.07 -14.82
CA ALA A 34 -13.47 -14.21 -15.43
C ALA A 34 -11.94 -14.19 -15.23
N ASN A 35 -11.33 -13.02 -15.00
CA ASN A 35 -9.88 -12.85 -14.90
C ASN A 35 -9.43 -12.19 -13.58
N VAL A 36 -10.35 -11.85 -12.68
CA VAL A 36 -10.02 -11.19 -11.40
C VAL A 36 -9.04 -12.01 -10.54
N ASP A 37 -9.14 -13.34 -10.58
CA ASP A 37 -8.29 -14.21 -9.77
C ASP A 37 -6.81 -14.18 -10.19
N GLU A 38 -6.51 -13.76 -11.41
CA GLU A 38 -5.13 -13.63 -11.91
C GLU A 38 -4.37 -12.46 -11.29
N TYR A 39 -5.10 -11.49 -10.74
CA TYR A 39 -4.57 -10.31 -10.06
C TYR A 39 -4.53 -10.48 -8.54
N ASN A 40 -5.00 -11.63 -8.02
CA ASN A 40 -4.88 -11.92 -6.60
C ASN A 40 -3.41 -12.11 -6.21
N SER A 41 -3.09 -11.56 -5.07
CA SER A 41 -1.81 -11.72 -4.41
C SER A 41 -1.59 -13.19 -4.01
N ASP A 42 -0.33 -13.61 -3.95
CA ASP A 42 -0.01 -14.87 -3.29
C ASP A 42 -0.30 -14.75 -1.77
N PRO A 43 -1.15 -15.61 -1.17
CA PRO A 43 -1.52 -15.52 0.23
C PRO A 43 -0.31 -15.72 1.14
N ASP A 44 0.66 -16.56 0.78
CA ASP A 44 1.84 -16.81 1.62
C ASP A 44 2.70 -15.53 1.68
N VAL A 45 2.87 -14.86 0.53
CA VAL A 45 3.57 -13.57 0.43
C VAL A 45 2.79 -12.46 1.13
N THR A 46 1.46 -12.50 1.06
CA THR A 46 0.57 -11.52 1.70
C THR A 46 0.63 -11.63 3.22
N GLU A 47 0.59 -12.84 3.76
CA GLU A 47 0.70 -13.11 5.19
C GLU A 47 2.08 -12.71 5.74
N GLU A 48 3.15 -12.96 4.97
CA GLU A 48 4.49 -12.50 5.31
C GLU A 48 4.60 -10.97 5.31
N ALA A 49 4.12 -10.31 4.26
CA ALA A 49 4.13 -8.86 4.16
C ALA A 49 3.29 -8.20 5.27
N GLU A 50 2.11 -8.76 5.60
CA GLU A 50 1.28 -8.26 6.69
C GLU A 50 2.04 -8.31 8.03
N ARG A 51 2.70 -9.44 8.32
CA ARG A 51 3.48 -9.62 9.54
C ARG A 51 4.62 -8.61 9.62
N GLU A 52 5.41 -8.48 8.56
CA GLU A 52 6.55 -7.55 8.53
C GLU A 52 6.11 -6.09 8.68
N LEU A 53 5.04 -5.67 8.01
CA LEU A 53 4.50 -4.32 8.13
C LEU A 53 4.06 -4.00 9.57
N ARG A 54 3.42 -4.95 10.26
CA ARG A 54 3.06 -4.80 11.67
C ARG A 54 4.30 -4.68 12.57
N GLU A 55 5.34 -5.46 12.32
CA GLU A 55 6.61 -5.41 13.07
C GLU A 55 7.35 -4.07 12.85
N LEU A 56 7.22 -3.48 11.67
CA LEU A 56 7.72 -2.15 11.32
C LEU A 56 6.84 -1.01 11.87
N GLY A 57 5.78 -1.35 12.60
CA GLY A 57 4.90 -0.39 13.28
C GLY A 57 3.83 0.22 12.38
N PHE A 58 3.62 -0.30 11.18
CA PHE A 58 2.49 0.11 10.36
C PHE A 58 1.18 -0.47 10.90
N ARG A 59 0.08 0.25 10.65
CA ARG A 59 -1.27 -0.20 10.97
C ARG A 59 -1.89 -0.85 9.73
N ILE A 60 -2.21 -2.14 9.84
CA ILE A 60 -3.03 -2.83 8.82
C ILE A 60 -4.49 -2.40 8.99
N LEU A 61 -5.06 -1.84 7.92
CA LEU A 61 -6.44 -1.37 7.88
C LEU A 61 -7.37 -2.40 7.25
N ASP A 62 -6.92 -3.04 6.17
CA ASP A 62 -7.65 -4.08 5.45
C ASP A 62 -6.68 -5.01 4.71
N VAL A 63 -7.05 -6.29 4.59
CA VAL A 63 -6.31 -7.29 3.80
C VAL A 63 -7.31 -7.94 2.86
N GLY A 64 -7.19 -7.59 1.59
CA GLY A 64 -8.00 -8.15 0.51
C GLY A 64 -7.22 -9.17 -0.32
N PRO A 65 -7.91 -9.91 -1.21
CA PRO A 65 -7.27 -10.92 -2.07
C PRO A 65 -6.15 -10.40 -2.98
N ALA A 66 -6.16 -9.11 -3.33
CA ALA A 66 -5.20 -8.50 -4.26
C ALA A 66 -4.32 -7.40 -3.63
N THR A 67 -4.68 -6.93 -2.43
CA THR A 67 -4.08 -5.72 -1.85
C THR A 67 -4.13 -5.70 -0.33
N ILE A 68 -3.17 -5.02 0.28
CA ILE A 68 -3.17 -4.65 1.69
C ILE A 68 -3.36 -3.13 1.78
N SER A 69 -4.31 -2.67 2.61
CA SER A 69 -4.44 -1.26 2.98
C SER A 69 -3.68 -1.00 4.28
N VAL A 70 -2.76 -0.04 4.26
CA VAL A 70 -1.83 0.21 5.36
C VAL A 70 -1.75 1.70 5.70
N GLY A 71 -1.77 1.99 7.00
CA GLY A 71 -1.58 3.31 7.59
C GLY A 71 -0.21 3.44 8.26
N GLY A 72 0.43 4.59 8.13
CA GLY A 72 1.72 4.89 8.78
C GLY A 72 2.10 6.37 8.71
N SER A 73 3.14 6.76 9.44
CA SER A 73 3.68 8.12 9.38
C SER A 73 4.53 8.33 8.13
N ALA A 74 4.74 9.60 7.75
CA ALA A 74 5.60 9.93 6.62
C ALA A 74 7.05 9.43 6.82
N GLU A 75 7.53 9.38 8.06
CA GLU A 75 8.85 8.85 8.43
C GLU A 75 8.91 7.34 8.21
N GLN A 76 7.89 6.59 8.64
CA GLN A 76 7.82 5.14 8.41
C GLN A 76 7.85 4.80 6.91
N PHE A 77 7.11 5.54 6.09
CA PHE A 77 7.15 5.32 4.64
C PHE A 77 8.51 5.67 4.02
N GLN A 78 9.16 6.74 4.49
CA GLN A 78 10.50 7.11 4.04
C GLN A 78 11.55 6.06 4.41
N ASP A 79 11.55 5.60 5.65
CA ASP A 79 12.56 4.67 6.17
C ASP A 79 12.44 3.27 5.54
N VAL A 80 11.21 2.79 5.33
CA VAL A 80 10.96 1.43 4.85
C VAL A 80 10.95 1.33 3.33
N PHE A 81 10.34 2.31 2.64
CA PHE A 81 10.16 2.25 1.19
C PHE A 81 11.12 3.18 0.42
N GLY A 82 11.90 4.01 1.11
CA GLY A 82 12.83 4.94 0.47
C GLY A 82 12.13 6.02 -0.37
N VAL A 83 10.85 6.29 -0.10
CA VAL A 83 10.04 7.26 -0.87
C VAL A 83 10.00 8.60 -0.15
N ALA A 84 10.33 9.68 -0.84
CA ALA A 84 10.10 11.04 -0.32
C ALA A 84 8.64 11.45 -0.58
N LEU A 85 7.87 11.63 0.50
CA LEU A 85 6.47 12.05 0.41
C LEU A 85 6.38 13.57 0.56
N GLU A 86 5.87 14.25 -0.47
CA GLU A 86 5.66 15.69 -0.46
C GLU A 86 4.16 16.02 -0.39
N GLY A 87 3.76 16.71 0.69
CA GLY A 87 2.42 17.26 0.80
C GLY A 87 2.22 18.45 -0.13
N LYS A 88 1.54 18.27 -1.26
CA LYS A 88 1.04 19.43 -2.04
C LYS A 88 -0.12 20.06 -1.29
N LYS A 89 0.10 21.24 -0.70
CA LYS A 89 -1.02 22.10 -0.27
C LYS A 89 -1.93 22.32 -1.47
N LYS A 90 -3.22 22.00 -1.34
CA LYS A 90 -4.24 22.43 -2.31
C LYS A 90 -4.09 23.94 -2.45
N GLY A 91 -3.67 24.39 -3.62
CA GLY A 91 -3.78 25.81 -3.99
C GLY A 91 -5.24 26.18 -3.83
N SER A 92 -5.53 27.14 -2.96
CA SER A 92 -6.85 27.75 -2.86
C SER A 92 -7.16 28.35 -4.24
N VAL A 93 -8.13 27.77 -4.95
CA VAL A 93 -8.82 28.42 -6.07
C VAL A 93 -10.00 29.18 -5.51
#